data_AF-A0A482WJY6-F1
#
_entry.id   AF-A0A482WJY6-F1
#
_cell.length_a   1.000
_cell.length_b   1.000
_cell.length_c   1.000
_cell.angle_alpha   90.00
_cell.angle_beta   90.00
_cell.angle_gamma   90.00
#
_symmetry.space_group_name_H-M   'P 1'
#
loop_
_entity.id
_entity.type
_entity.pdbx_description
1 polymer ?
#
loop_
_entity_poly.entity_id
_entity_poly.type
_entity_poly.pdbx_seq_one_letter_code
_entity_poly.pdbx_strand_id
1 'polypeptide(L)'
;MDESVHCESENPVLHVLVVGFHHKKGCQVEYSFPPLIPGASDESECPAGWKYLPTLALPDGSHNYEEDTVFFHLPSLTDPERTVFGISCFRQIPVEGIH
;
A
#
# COMPACT_ATOMS: atom_id res chain seq x y z
N MET A 1 37.42 -0.92 17.65
CA MET A 1 36.47 -2.03 17.46
C MET A 1 35.33 -1.79 18.42
N ASP A 2 34.41 -0.95 18.00
CA ASP A 2 33.03 -0.85 18.50
C ASP A 2 32.28 -0.16 17.36
N GLU A 3 32.00 -0.92 16.30
CA GLU A 3 30.98 -0.53 15.34
C GLU A 3 29.65 -0.80 16.04
N SER A 4 29.10 0.24 16.64
CA SER A 4 27.73 0.25 17.15
C SER A 4 26.79 -0.02 15.98
N VAL A 5 26.33 -1.27 15.87
CA VAL A 5 25.31 -1.73 14.94
C VAL A 5 24.05 -0.89 15.21
N HIS A 6 23.71 -0.01 14.28
CA HIS A 6 22.47 0.75 14.34
C HIS A 6 21.29 -0.25 14.25
N CYS A 7 20.44 -0.27 15.26
CA CYS A 7 19.19 -1.02 15.26
C CYS A 7 18.26 -0.39 14.21
N GLU A 8 17.92 -1.14 13.16
CA GLU A 8 17.01 -0.68 12.12
C GLU A 8 15.62 -0.38 12.69
N SER A 9 15.26 0.92 12.65
CA SER A 9 13.96 1.59 12.82
C SER A 9 13.03 1.14 13.96
N GLU A 10 12.80 2.03 14.93
CA GLU A 10 11.78 1.93 16.00
C GLU A 10 10.31 1.94 15.50
N ASN A 11 10.05 1.97 14.19
CA ASN A 11 8.69 2.02 13.65
C ASN A 11 8.42 0.83 12.70
N PRO A 12 7.53 -0.12 13.06
CA PRO A 12 7.22 -1.27 12.22
C PRO A 12 6.36 -0.93 11.00
N VAL A 13 5.73 0.26 10.97
CA VAL A 13 4.88 0.71 9.85
C VAL A 13 5.72 1.50 8.87
N LEU A 14 5.93 0.95 7.67
CA LEU A 14 6.72 1.60 6.62
C LEU A 14 5.92 2.70 5.91
N HIS A 15 4.69 2.40 5.49
CA HIS A 15 3.81 3.32 4.75
C HIS A 15 2.34 3.08 5.11
N VAL A 16 1.56 4.15 5.10
CA VAL A 16 0.10 4.15 5.14
C VAL A 16 -0.41 4.61 3.78
N LEU A 17 -1.40 3.90 3.24
CA LEU A 17 -1.83 4.07 1.85
C LEU A 17 -3.35 4.16 1.76
N VAL A 18 -3.83 4.97 0.82
CA VAL A 18 -5.22 4.92 0.35
C VAL A 18 -5.19 4.39 -1.07
N VAL A 19 -5.94 3.33 -1.34
CA VAL A 19 -6.05 2.71 -2.66
C VAL A 19 -7.49 2.80 -3.13
N GLY A 20 -7.68 3.38 -4.31
CA GLY A 20 -8.98 3.55 -4.95
C GLY A 20 -9.06 2.81 -6.29
N PHE A 21 -10.24 2.81 -6.90
CA PHE A 21 -10.47 2.20 -8.21
C PHE A 21 -10.95 3.23 -9.22
N HIS A 22 -10.19 3.42 -10.29
CA HIS A 22 -10.57 4.27 -11.41
C HIS A 22 -11.06 3.40 -12.58
N HIS A 23 -12.31 3.61 -13.03
CA HIS A 23 -12.99 2.81 -14.07
C HIS A 23 -12.21 2.62 -15.40
N LYS A 24 -11.25 3.49 -15.74
CA LYS A 24 -10.35 3.31 -16.92
C LYS A 24 -8.95 2.78 -16.59
N LYS A 25 -8.47 2.97 -15.36
CA LYS A 25 -7.06 2.73 -14.99
C LYS A 25 -6.88 1.57 -14.01
N GLY A 26 -7.98 1.05 -13.45
CA GLY A 26 -7.96 0.03 -12.41
C GLY A 26 -7.61 0.60 -11.05
N CYS A 27 -7.05 -0.24 -10.18
CA CYS A 27 -6.63 0.13 -8.83
C CYS A 27 -5.45 1.11 -8.86
N GLN A 28 -5.52 2.18 -8.07
CA GLN A 28 -4.47 3.20 -7.99
C GLN A 28 -4.21 3.58 -6.53
N VAL A 29 -2.97 3.96 -6.21
CA VAL A 29 -2.69 4.69 -4.97
C VAL A 29 -3.27 6.09 -5.14
N GLU A 30 -4.10 6.52 -4.20
CA GLU A 30 -4.63 7.90 -4.13
C GLU A 30 -3.84 8.75 -3.13
N TYR A 31 -3.25 8.11 -2.13
CA TYR A 31 -2.44 8.76 -1.11
C TYR A 31 -1.41 7.81 -0.52
N SER A 32 -0.24 8.33 -0.14
CA SER A 32 0.79 7.59 0.58
C SER A 32 1.51 8.45 1.61
N PHE A 33 1.73 7.89 2.82
CA PHE A 33 2.52 8.54 3.86
C PHE A 33 3.43 7.55 4.62
N PRO A 34 4.75 7.79 4.68
CA PRO A 34 5.49 8.72 3.83
C PRO A 34 5.31 8.39 2.33
N PRO A 35 5.62 9.32 1.41
CA PRO A 35 5.54 9.04 -0.03
C PRO A 35 6.32 7.77 -0.42
N LEU A 36 5.74 6.94 -1.27
CA LEU A 36 6.37 5.68 -1.71
C LEU A 36 7.69 5.90 -2.46
N ILE A 37 7.79 7.03 -3.17
CA ILE A 37 9.00 7.47 -3.87
C ILE A 37 9.45 8.79 -3.25
N PRO A 38 10.62 8.83 -2.59
CA PRO A 38 11.13 10.07 -1.99
C PRO A 38 11.30 11.18 -3.03
N GLY A 39 10.67 12.34 -2.78
CA GLY A 39 10.77 13.50 -3.67
C GLY A 39 9.90 13.44 -4.92
N ALA A 40 9.03 12.45 -5.07
CA ALA A 40 8.02 12.45 -6.12
C ALA A 40 7.04 13.61 -5.94
N SER A 41 6.65 14.22 -7.05
CA SER A 41 5.60 15.26 -7.07
C SER A 41 4.19 14.69 -6.98
N ASP A 42 4.03 13.40 -7.27
CA ASP A 42 2.75 12.69 -7.26
C ASP A 42 2.79 11.58 -6.20
N GLU A 43 1.91 11.70 -5.19
CA GLU A 43 1.78 10.75 -4.08
C GLU A 43 1.20 9.39 -4.52
N SER A 44 0.76 9.30 -5.78
CA SER A 44 0.12 8.14 -6.42
C SER A 44 1.11 7.18 -7.08
N GLU A 45 2.39 7.56 -7.22
CA GLU A 45 3.38 6.75 -7.93
C GLU A 45 3.94 5.60 -7.07
N CYS A 46 3.98 4.40 -7.64
CA CYS A 46 4.61 3.23 -7.01
C CYS A 46 6.02 3.01 -7.55
N PRO A 47 6.98 2.60 -6.70
CA PRO A 47 8.28 2.14 -7.15
C PRO A 47 8.12 0.89 -8.02
N ALA A 48 9.06 0.67 -8.95
CA ALA A 48 8.96 -0.40 -9.95
C ALA A 48 8.75 -1.80 -9.33
N GLY A 49 9.37 -2.08 -8.18
CA GLY A 49 9.20 -3.34 -7.43
C GLY A 49 7.81 -3.53 -6.83
N TRP A 50 7.05 -2.45 -6.64
CA TRP A 50 5.70 -2.45 -6.04
C TRP A 50 4.61 -2.01 -7.02
N LYS A 51 4.86 -2.11 -8.34
CA LYS A 51 3.89 -1.70 -9.37
C LYS A 51 2.51 -2.36 -9.25
N TYR A 52 2.41 -3.53 -8.63
CA TYR A 52 1.16 -4.26 -8.41
C TYR A 52 0.55 -4.05 -7.03
N LEU A 53 1.16 -3.21 -6.18
CA LEU A 53 0.67 -2.90 -4.84
C LEU A 53 -0.82 -2.54 -4.84
N PRO A 54 -1.33 -1.64 -5.72
CA PRO A 54 -2.73 -1.24 -5.68
C PRO A 54 -3.69 -2.42 -5.92
N THR A 55 -3.37 -3.28 -6.87
CA THR A 55 -4.18 -4.46 -7.20
C THR A 55 -4.14 -5.51 -6.10
N LEU A 56 -3.02 -5.64 -5.38
CA LEU A 56 -2.93 -6.53 -4.22
C LEU A 56 -3.72 -5.99 -3.02
N ALA A 57 -3.73 -4.67 -2.82
CA ALA A 57 -4.45 -4.03 -1.73
C ALA A 57 -5.98 -4.01 -1.97
N LEU A 58 -6.42 -3.86 -3.22
CA LEU A 58 -7.83 -3.88 -3.61
C LEU A 58 -8.02 -4.88 -4.78
N PRO A 59 -8.18 -6.18 -4.50
CA PRO A 59 -8.32 -7.20 -5.53
C PRO A 59 -9.65 -7.06 -6.28
N ASP A 60 -9.70 -7.48 -7.54
CA ASP A 60 -10.87 -7.30 -8.42
C ASP A 60 -12.17 -7.84 -7.81
N GLY A 61 -12.12 -8.92 -7.03
CA GLY A 61 -13.29 -9.53 -6.37
C GLY A 61 -13.89 -8.71 -5.22
N SER A 62 -13.23 -7.64 -4.76
CA SER A 62 -13.61 -6.83 -3.59
C SER A 62 -15.03 -6.24 -3.67
N HIS A 63 -15.54 -5.96 -4.88
CA HIS A 63 -16.89 -5.45 -5.08
C HIS A 63 -18.01 -6.43 -4.67
N ASN A 64 -17.69 -7.71 -4.48
CA ASN A 64 -18.65 -8.72 -4.02
C ASN A 64 -18.81 -8.76 -2.50
N TYR A 65 -18.06 -7.94 -1.77
CA TYR A 65 -18.03 -7.94 -0.31
C TYR A 65 -18.30 -6.53 0.24
N GLU A 66 -19.12 -6.42 1.28
CA GLU A 66 -19.35 -5.15 1.97
C GLU A 66 -18.10 -4.65 2.70
N GLU A 67 -17.30 -5.56 3.24
CA GLU A 67 -16.00 -5.28 3.85
C GLU A 67 -15.13 -6.54 3.78
N ASP A 68 -13.81 -6.37 3.70
CA ASP A 68 -12.85 -7.47 3.77
C ASP A 68 -11.47 -6.97 4.20
N THR A 69 -10.60 -7.91 4.61
CA THR A 69 -9.20 -7.67 4.93
C THR A 69 -8.30 -8.55 4.05
N VAL A 70 -7.37 -7.92 3.34
CA VAL A 70 -6.44 -8.57 2.43
C VAL A 70 -5.03 -8.53 3.01
N PHE A 71 -4.38 -9.68 3.05
CA PHE A 71 -2.98 -9.83 3.47
C PHE A 71 -2.13 -10.22 2.26
N PHE A 72 -1.03 -9.51 2.04
CA PHE A 72 -0.14 -9.77 0.91
C PHE A 72 1.32 -9.48 1.26
N HIS A 73 2.21 -9.92 0.40
CA HIS A 73 3.64 -9.69 0.52
C HIS A 73 4.15 -8.85 -0.64
N LEU A 74 5.10 -7.98 -0.34
CA LEU A 74 5.88 -7.24 -1.32
C LEU A 74 7.38 -7.58 -1.15
N PRO A 75 8.17 -7.54 -2.22
CA PRO A 75 9.62 -7.61 -2.10
C PRO A 75 10.12 -6.36 -1.36
N SER A 76 11.14 -6.49 -0.52
CA SER A 76 11.84 -5.31 -0.02
C SER A 76 12.53 -4.57 -1.16
N LEU A 77 12.55 -3.23 -1.08
CA LEU A 77 13.17 -2.35 -2.09
C LEU A 77 14.68 -2.17 -1.85
N THR A 78 15.17 -2.49 -0.66
CA THR A 78 16.55 -2.25 -0.23
C THR A 78 17.33 -3.53 0.04
N ASP A 79 16.66 -4.62 0.39
CA ASP A 79 17.27 -5.90 0.78
C ASP A 79 16.51 -7.08 0.16
N PRO A 80 17.08 -7.81 -0.82
CA PRO A 80 16.40 -8.91 -1.50
C PRO A 80 16.08 -10.12 -0.60
N GLU A 81 16.70 -10.25 0.58
CA GLU A 81 16.42 -11.34 1.52
C GLU A 81 15.27 -11.02 2.50
N ARG A 82 14.65 -9.83 2.37
CA ARG A 82 13.53 -9.38 3.19
C ARG A 82 12.24 -9.23 2.40
N THR A 83 11.11 -9.32 3.12
CA THR A 83 9.77 -9.08 2.58
C THR A 83 9.06 -8.01 3.41
N VAL A 84 8.21 -7.24 2.75
CA VAL A 84 7.29 -6.29 3.37
C VAL A 84 5.91 -6.92 3.42
N PHE A 85 5.29 -6.89 4.60
CA PHE A 85 3.92 -7.36 4.80
C PHE A 85 2.95 -6.22 4.56
N GLY A 86 1.98 -6.43 3.66
CA GLY A 86 0.90 -5.52 3.38
C GLY A 86 -0.41 -6.02 3.99
N ILE A 87 -1.13 -5.12 4.64
CA ILE A 87 -2.48 -5.35 5.17
C ILE A 87 -3.36 -4.25 4.59
N SER A 88 -4.44 -4.63 3.92
CA SER A 88 -5.43 -3.70 3.37
C SER A 88 -6.79 -4.05 3.92
N CYS A 89 -7.56 -3.04 4.31
CA CYS A 89 -8.95 -3.20 4.72
C CYS A 89 -9.81 -2.26 3.88
N PHE A 90 -10.94 -2.75 3.38
CA PHE A 90 -11.92 -1.90 2.71
C PHE A 90 -13.31 -2.14 3.28
N ARG A 91 -14.17 -1.12 3.11
CA ARG A 91 -15.59 -1.19 3.40
C ARG A 91 -16.35 -0.38 2.35
N GLN A 92 -17.39 -0.95 1.76
CA GLN A 92 -18.26 -0.27 0.84
C GLN A 92 -19.08 0.80 1.58
N ILE A 93 -19.21 1.96 0.97
CA ILE A 93 -20.01 3.06 1.51
C ILE A 93 -21.36 3.04 0.76
N PRO A 94 -22.48 2.74 1.44
CA PRO A 94 -23.80 2.78 0.82
C PRO A 94 -24.11 4.17 0.28
N VAL A 95 -24.68 4.24 -0.92
CA VAL A 95 -25.05 5.52 -1.57
C VAL A 95 -26.23 6.20 -0.84
N GLU A 96 -27.03 5.44 -0.11
CA GLU A 96 -28.29 5.88 0.51
C GLU A 96 -28.15 6.81 1.73
N GLY A 97 -26.94 7.26 2.07
CA GLY A 97 -26.69 8.13 3.24
C GLY A 97 -26.14 9.52 2.93
N ILE A 98 -25.95 9.88 1.65
CA ILE A 98 -25.45 11.20 1.25
C ILE A 98 -26.67 12.10 0.97
N HIS A 99 -27.25 12.66 2.03
CA HIS A 99 -28.30 13.68 1.97
C HIS A 99 -27.75 15.07 2.30
#